data_AF-A0A4Q9YXX6-F1
#
_entry.id   AF-A0A4Q9YXX6-F1
#
_cell.length_a   1.000
_cell.length_b   1.000
_cell.length_c   1.000
_cell.angle_alpha   90.00
_cell.angle_beta   90.00
_cell.angle_gamma   90.00
#
_symmetry.space_group_name_H-M   'P 1'
#
loop_
_entity.id
_entity.type
_entity.pdbx_description
1 polymer ?
#
loop_
_entity_poly.entity_id
_entity_poly.type
_entity_poly.pdbx_seq_one_letter_code
_entity_poly.pdbx_strand_id
1 'polypeptide(L)'
;MKSTFKYLILMILGFLVMYVCKSLQHLPPSEGVEYRYSSLLKNNYTLLSAFIFMVIGLGAGFFYKLNPWYAGFSLILIFPLVSLFEGTVYRGSHNLIPFEFAMHFFMSLPAVGGVYLGRILNRKTNAT
;
A
#
# COMPACT_ATOMS: atom_id res chain seq x y z
N MET A 1 5.43 -11.96 -19.04
CA MET A 1 4.57 -11.98 -17.84
C MET A 1 3.32 -11.13 -18.08
N LYS A 2 2.12 -11.71 -17.94
CA LYS A 2 0.85 -10.98 -18.16
C LYS A 2 0.70 -9.83 -17.14
N SER A 3 0.07 -8.73 -17.55
CA SER A 3 -0.12 -7.55 -16.69
C SER A 3 -0.82 -7.87 -15.37
N THR A 4 -1.84 -8.73 -15.39
CA THR A 4 -2.56 -9.20 -14.19
C THR A 4 -1.63 -9.82 -13.16
N PHE A 5 -0.68 -10.66 -13.60
CA PHE A 5 0.25 -11.30 -12.69
C PHE A 5 1.22 -10.30 -12.04
N LYS A 6 1.62 -9.24 -12.76
CA LYS A 6 2.42 -8.15 -12.19
C LYS A 6 1.65 -7.42 -11.08
N TYR A 7 0.36 -7.13 -11.27
CA TYR A 7 -0.47 -6.50 -10.24
C TYR A 7 -0.62 -7.38 -8.99
N LEU A 8 -0.77 -8.70 -9.16
CA LEU A 8 -0.80 -9.65 -8.04
C LEU A 8 0.51 -9.64 -7.24
N ILE A 9 1.66 -9.60 -7.91
CA ILE A 9 2.96 -9.45 -7.23
C ILE A 9 3.00 -8.15 -6.42
N LEU A 10 2.51 -7.03 -6.98
CA LEU A 10 2.49 -5.75 -6.28
C LEU A 10 1.62 -5.80 -5.02
N MET A 11 0.49 -6.50 -5.05
CA MET A 11 -0.33 -6.72 -3.85
C MET A 11 0.44 -7.47 -2.76
N ILE A 12 1.16 -8.54 -3.13
CA ILE A 12 1.97 -9.32 -2.18
C ILE A 12 3.12 -8.45 -1.63
N LEU A 13 3.79 -7.67 -2.48
CA LEU A 13 4.83 -6.75 -2.05
C LEU A 13 4.29 -5.71 -1.07
N GLY A 14 3.10 -5.18 -1.31
CA GLY A 14 2.44 -4.23 -0.42
C GLY A 14 2.20 -4.81 0.97
N PHE A 15 1.76 -6.06 1.04
CA PHE A 15 1.64 -6.79 2.30
C PHE A 15 3.00 -6.92 2.99
N LEU A 16 4.04 -7.35 2.28
CA LEU A 16 5.40 -7.49 2.84
C LEU A 16 5.96 -6.17 3.38
N VAL A 17 5.70 -5.04 2.70
CA VAL A 17 6.09 -3.71 3.18
C VAL A 17 5.56 -3.45 4.58
N MET A 18 4.31 -3.81 4.85
CA MET A 18 3.73 -3.58 6.17
C MET A 18 4.46 -4.35 7.28
N TYR A 19 4.89 -5.58 7.00
CA TYR A 19 5.67 -6.36 7.96
C TYR A 19 7.06 -5.78 8.16
N VAL A 20 7.71 -5.36 7.08
CA VAL A 20 9.02 -4.70 7.14
C VAL A 20 8.92 -3.42 7.97
N CYS A 21 7.93 -2.57 7.71
CA CYS A 21 7.74 -1.31 8.45
C CYS A 21 7.46 -1.56 9.93
N LYS A 22 6.59 -2.54 10.24
CA LYS A 22 6.35 -2.97 11.63
C LYS A 22 7.63 -3.39 12.34
N SER A 23 8.46 -4.19 11.66
CA SER A 23 9.73 -4.67 12.23
C SER A 23 10.73 -3.55 12.45
N LEU A 24 10.87 -2.63 11.50
CA LEU A 24 11.84 -1.53 11.56
C LEU A 24 11.47 -0.47 12.60
N GLN A 25 10.18 -0.24 12.82
CA GLN A 25 9.68 0.79 13.73
C GLN A 25 9.41 0.26 15.15
N HIS A 26 9.66 -1.03 15.41
CA HIS A 26 9.38 -1.69 16.69
C HIS A 26 7.96 -1.40 17.21
N LEU A 27 6.98 -1.42 16.31
CA LEU A 27 5.62 -1.00 16.63
C LEU A 27 4.98 -1.97 17.62
N PRO A 28 4.20 -1.45 18.58
CA PRO A 28 3.57 -2.27 19.60
C PRO A 28 2.66 -3.33 18.97
N PRO A 29 2.48 -4.48 19.64
CA PRO A 29 1.51 -5.48 19.22
C PRO A 29 0.10 -4.88 19.22
N SER A 30 -0.79 -5.45 18.41
CA SER A 30 -2.19 -5.04 18.36
C SER A 30 -2.85 -5.18 19.73
N GLU A 31 -3.48 -4.12 20.21
CA GLU A 31 -4.25 -4.13 21.46
C GLU A 31 -5.58 -4.86 21.24
N GLY A 32 -5.96 -5.74 22.16
CA GLY A 32 -7.29 -6.38 22.18
C GLY A 32 -7.61 -7.34 21.01
N VAL A 33 -8.83 -7.89 21.07
CA VAL A 33 -9.47 -8.61 19.95
C VAL A 33 -10.22 -7.62 19.06
N GLU A 34 -10.80 -6.58 19.67
CA GLU A 34 -11.41 -5.45 19.00
C GLU A 34 -10.30 -4.63 18.33
N TYR A 35 -10.41 -4.37 17.03
CA TYR A 35 -9.46 -3.58 16.24
C TYR A 35 -8.08 -4.18 15.98
N ARG A 36 -7.90 -5.50 16.16
CA ARG A 36 -6.60 -6.17 15.96
C ARG A 36 -5.99 -5.92 14.57
N TYR A 37 -6.80 -5.86 13.51
CA TYR A 37 -6.29 -5.71 12.15
C TYR A 37 -6.12 -4.23 11.78
N SER A 38 -7.04 -3.36 12.20
CA SER A 38 -6.92 -1.91 12.07
C SER A 38 -5.75 -1.34 12.86
N SER A 39 -5.38 -1.92 14.00
CA SER A 39 -4.18 -1.49 14.72
C SER A 39 -2.91 -1.78 13.91
N LEU A 40 -2.86 -2.91 13.19
CA LEU A 40 -1.76 -3.22 12.27
C LEU A 40 -1.71 -2.20 11.12
N LEU A 41 -2.87 -1.81 10.57
CA LEU A 41 -2.95 -0.77 9.53
C LEU A 41 -2.51 0.60 10.05
N LYS A 42 -3.06 1.03 11.18
CA LYS A 42 -2.77 2.32 11.84
C LYS A 42 -1.28 2.48 12.11
N ASN A 43 -0.65 1.43 12.61
CA ASN A 43 0.79 1.40 12.85
C ASN A 43 1.59 1.62 11.55
N ASN A 44 1.04 1.29 10.38
CA ASN A 44 1.69 1.49 9.10
C ASN A 44 1.42 2.87 8.46
N TYR A 45 0.66 3.77 9.09
CA TYR A 45 0.48 5.16 8.65
C TYR A 45 1.65 6.05 9.07
N THR A 46 2.83 5.75 8.55
CA THR A 46 4.04 6.51 8.86
C THR A 46 4.78 6.96 7.62
N LEU A 47 5.64 7.98 7.79
CA LEU A 47 6.49 8.49 6.72
C LEU A 47 7.43 7.41 6.18
N LEU A 48 7.88 6.49 7.03
CA LEU A 48 8.73 5.36 6.59
C LEU A 48 7.95 4.43 5.65
N SER A 49 6.72 4.06 5.99
CA SER A 49 5.89 3.24 5.11
C SER A 49 5.63 3.95 3.78
N ALA A 50 5.26 5.23 3.83
CA ALA A 50 5.05 6.06 2.63
C ALA A 50 6.30 6.08 1.74
N PHE A 51 7.48 6.26 2.32
CA PHE A 51 8.75 6.24 1.60
C PHE A 51 9.04 4.88 0.97
N ILE A 52 8.89 3.78 1.71
CA ILE A 52 9.11 2.43 1.17
C ILE A 52 8.12 2.13 0.04
N PHE A 53 6.85 2.47 0.19
CA PHE A 53 5.84 2.34 -0.87
C PHE A 53 6.20 3.15 -2.11
N MET A 54 6.72 4.37 -1.95
CA MET A 54 7.22 5.18 -3.06
C MET A 54 8.39 4.50 -3.77
N VAL A 55 9.36 3.95 -3.04
CA VAL A 55 10.53 3.26 -3.62
C VAL A 55 10.11 2.01 -4.40
N ILE A 56 9.21 1.19 -3.85
CA ILE A 56 8.69 0.02 -4.57
C ILE A 56 7.86 0.45 -5.78
N GLY A 57 7.05 1.50 -5.64
CA GLY A 57 6.33 2.11 -6.75
C GLY A 57 7.27 2.54 -7.88
N LEU A 58 8.38 3.19 -7.53
CA LEU A 58 9.43 3.60 -8.48
C LEU A 58 10.00 2.40 -9.23
N GLY A 59 10.37 1.33 -8.52
CA GLY A 59 10.81 0.09 -9.15
C GLY A 59 9.76 -0.49 -10.11
N ALA A 60 8.51 -0.58 -9.67
CA ALA A 60 7.41 -1.08 -10.49
C ALA A 60 7.19 -0.24 -11.76
N GLY A 61 7.23 1.09 -11.63
CA GLY A 61 7.11 2.01 -12.76
C GLY A 61 8.25 1.90 -13.75
N PHE A 62 9.47 1.71 -13.24
CA PHE A 62 10.67 1.57 -14.05
C PHE A 62 10.68 0.25 -14.84
N PHE A 63 10.39 -0.88 -14.19
CA PHE A 63 10.52 -2.21 -14.82
C PHE A 63 9.27 -2.70 -15.55
N TYR A 64 8.06 -2.38 -15.07
CA TYR A 64 6.86 -3.08 -15.51
C TYR A 64 5.98 -2.32 -16.52
N LYS A 65 6.21 -1.01 -16.72
CA LYS A 65 5.48 -0.14 -17.66
C LYS A 65 3.94 -0.22 -17.48
N LEU A 66 3.47 -0.42 -16.25
CA LEU A 66 2.05 -0.56 -15.91
C LEU A 66 1.34 0.80 -15.87
N ASN A 67 0.00 0.77 -15.83
CA ASN A 67 -0.77 1.97 -15.48
C ASN A 67 -0.42 2.40 -14.03
N PRO A 68 0.02 3.66 -13.81
CA PRO A 68 0.48 4.11 -12.50
C PRO A 68 -0.56 4.02 -11.39
N TRP A 69 -1.81 4.36 -11.70
CA TRP A 69 -2.91 4.31 -10.73
C TRP A 69 -3.18 2.87 -10.30
N TYR A 70 -3.34 1.95 -11.26
CA TYR A 70 -3.57 0.54 -10.94
C TYR A 70 -2.41 -0.08 -10.18
N ALA A 71 -1.16 0.29 -10.50
CA ALA A 71 0.02 -0.22 -9.80
C ALA A 71 0.11 0.31 -8.36
N GLY A 72 -0.12 1.60 -8.15
CA GLY A 72 -0.14 2.20 -6.81
C GLY A 72 -1.29 1.68 -5.95
N PHE A 73 -2.50 1.56 -6.51
CA PHE A 73 -3.62 0.93 -5.80
C PHE A 73 -3.37 -0.54 -5.51
N SER A 74 -2.71 -1.29 -6.40
CA SER A 74 -2.35 -2.69 -6.12
C SER A 74 -1.39 -2.79 -4.93
N LEU A 75 -0.42 -1.87 -4.80
CA LEU A 75 0.52 -1.85 -3.68
C LEU A 75 -0.17 -1.61 -2.33
N ILE A 76 -1.26 -0.83 -2.29
CA ILE A 76 -1.93 -0.45 -1.04
C ILE A 76 -3.26 -1.17 -0.83
N LEU A 77 -3.65 -2.10 -1.70
CA LEU A 77 -4.96 -2.75 -1.67
C LEU A 77 -5.25 -3.50 -0.37
N ILE A 78 -4.20 -3.91 0.35
CA ILE A 78 -4.33 -4.57 1.65
C ILE A 78 -5.07 -3.71 2.67
N PHE A 79 -4.86 -2.39 2.66
CA PHE A 79 -5.47 -1.47 3.63
C PHE A 79 -7.01 -1.50 3.57
N PRO A 80 -7.66 -1.20 2.44
CA PRO A 80 -9.12 -1.26 2.35
C PRO A 80 -9.67 -2.69 2.51
N LEU A 81 -8.93 -3.73 2.09
CA LEU A 81 -9.35 -5.12 2.31
C LEU A 81 -9.43 -5.47 3.79
N VAL A 82 -8.46 -5.03 4.58
CA VAL A 82 -8.44 -5.27 6.02
C VAL A 82 -9.54 -4.49 6.73
N SER A 83 -9.78 -3.22 6.37
CA SER A 83 -10.91 -2.45 6.93
C SER A 83 -12.27 -3.07 6.62
N LEU A 84 -12.46 -3.59 5.39
CA LEU A 84 -13.69 -4.31 5.05
C LEU A 84 -13.84 -5.61 5.85
N PHE A 85 -12.76 -6.38 5.98
CA PHE A 85 -12.76 -7.62 6.75
C PHE A 85 -13.08 -7.36 8.22
N GLU A 86 -12.43 -6.36 8.83
CA GLU A 86 -12.74 -5.97 10.22
C GLU A 86 -14.18 -5.47 10.36
N GLY A 87 -14.66 -4.77 9.33
CA GLY A 87 -16.07 -4.42 9.13
C GLY A 87 -17.04 -5.60 9.20
N THR A 88 -16.60 -6.83 8.92
CA THR A 88 -17.45 -8.02 9.04
C THR A 88 -17.37 -8.71 10.40
N VAL A 89 -16.25 -8.53 11.12
CA VAL A 89 -15.97 -9.22 12.39
C VAL A 89 -16.46 -8.42 13.58
N TYR A 90 -16.30 -7.10 13.57
CA TYR A 90 -16.61 -6.23 14.69
C TYR A 90 -17.63 -5.15 14.33
N ARG A 91 -18.83 -5.21 14.92
CA ARG A 91 -19.95 -4.32 14.57
C ARG A 91 -19.93 -2.93 15.23
N GLY A 92 -18.99 -2.69 16.15
CA GLY A 92 -18.83 -1.39 16.79
C GLY A 92 -18.13 -0.40 15.85
N SER A 93 -18.80 0.71 15.55
CA SER A 93 -18.21 1.86 14.83
C SER A 93 -17.83 1.65 13.35
N HIS A 94 -18.71 1.08 12.52
CA HIS A 94 -18.57 1.10 11.05
C HIS A 94 -18.75 2.48 10.39
N ASN A 95 -19.11 3.49 11.18
CA ASN A 95 -19.34 4.84 10.68
C ASN A 95 -18.04 5.50 10.18
N LEU A 96 -16.88 4.91 10.48
CA LEU A 96 -15.56 5.42 10.11
C LEU A 96 -15.00 4.80 8.81
N ILE A 97 -15.63 3.77 8.23
CA ILE A 97 -15.15 3.13 6.99
C ILE A 97 -14.90 4.16 5.87
N PRO A 98 -15.80 5.12 5.59
CA PRO A 98 -15.55 6.13 4.56
C PRO A 98 -14.29 6.97 4.84
N PHE A 99 -14.03 7.29 6.10
CA PHE A 99 -12.86 8.06 6.52
C PHE A 99 -11.57 7.23 6.37
N GLU A 100 -11.61 5.95 6.74
CA GLU A 100 -10.48 5.03 6.53
C GLU A 100 -10.13 4.88 5.05
N PHE A 101 -11.13 4.79 4.18
CA PHE A 101 -10.92 4.73 2.73
C PHE A 101 -10.25 6.00 2.19
N ALA A 102 -10.62 7.18 2.69
CA ALA A 102 -9.93 8.42 2.35
C ALA A 102 -8.47 8.39 2.80
N MET A 103 -8.20 7.92 4.02
CA MET A 103 -6.83 7.75 4.53
C MET A 103 -6.02 6.76 3.67
N HIS A 104 -6.60 5.62 3.29
CA HIS A 104 -5.97 4.66 2.38
C HIS A 104 -5.63 5.30 1.04
N PHE A 105 -6.55 6.10 0.49
CA PHE A 105 -6.31 6.82 -0.76
C PHE A 105 -5.12 7.77 -0.63
N PHE A 106 -5.01 8.56 0.44
CA PHE A 106 -3.85 9.42 0.67
C PHE A 106 -2.55 8.63 0.82
N MET A 107 -2.59 7.49 1.53
CA MET A 107 -1.45 6.58 1.65
C MET A 107 -1.04 5.91 0.34
N SER A 108 -1.94 5.89 -0.66
CA SER A 108 -1.62 5.43 -2.02
C SER A 108 -0.77 6.41 -2.81
N LEU A 109 -0.85 7.71 -2.51
CA LEU A 109 -0.23 8.77 -3.33
C LEU A 109 1.29 8.62 -3.43
N PRO A 110 2.04 8.29 -2.35
CA PRO A 110 3.46 7.99 -2.45
C PRO A 110 3.75 6.82 -3.41
N ALA A 111 2.98 5.74 -3.36
CA ALA A 111 3.14 4.59 -4.24
C ALA A 111 2.86 4.98 -5.71
N VAL A 112 1.75 5.67 -5.97
CA VAL A 112 1.37 6.15 -7.31
C VAL A 112 2.44 7.12 -7.84
N GLY A 113 2.87 8.07 -7.02
CA GLY A 113 3.93 9.03 -7.35
C GLY A 113 5.25 8.33 -7.70
N GLY A 114 5.63 7.32 -6.91
CA GLY A 114 6.75 6.44 -7.21
C GLY A 114 6.63 5.81 -8.60
N VAL A 115 5.49 5.20 -8.92
CA VAL A 115 5.27 4.56 -10.23
C VAL A 115 5.37 5.56 -11.38
N TYR A 116 4.81 6.77 -11.22
CA TYR A 116 4.97 7.84 -12.22
C TYR A 116 6.44 8.20 -12.43
N LEU A 117 7.19 8.42 -11.35
CA LEU A 117 8.61 8.76 -11.41
C LEU A 117 9.43 7.66 -12.08
N GLY A 118 9.24 6.40 -11.68
CA GLY A 118 9.91 5.25 -12.27
C GLY A 118 9.66 5.14 -13.78
N ARG A 119 8.41 5.39 -14.20
CA ARG A 119 8.06 5.37 -15.63
C ARG A 119 8.70 6.51 -16.42
N ILE A 120 8.79 7.72 -15.84
CA ILE A 120 9.48 8.86 -16.46
C ILE A 120 10.97 8.56 -16.61
N LEU A 121 11.61 8.01 -15.56
CA LEU A 121 13.01 7.63 -15.59
C LEU A 121 13.29 6.58 -16.66
N ASN A 122 12.49 5.52 -16.73
CA ASN A 122 12.64 4.49 -17.76
C ASN A 122 12.51 5.05 -19.18
N ARG A 123 11.59 6.00 -19.41
CA ARG A 123 11.46 6.66 -20.72
C ARG A 123 12.70 7.46 -21.09
N LYS A 124 13.27 8.20 -20.14
CA LYS A 124 14.50 8.98 -20.38
C LYS A 124 15.68 8.07 -20.70
N THR A 125 15.89 7.00 -19.92
CA THR A 125 17.00 6.06 -20.11
C THR A 125 16.94 5.29 -21.44
N ASN A 126 15.75 4.99 -21.96
CA ASN A 126 15.60 4.29 -23.23
C ASN A 126 15.46 5.22 -24.45
N ALA A 127 15.45 6.55 -24.25
CA ALA A 127 15.41 7.54 -25.32
C ALA A 127 16.81 8.04 -25.72
N THR A 128 17.82 7.74 -24.89
CA THR A 128 19.26 7.91 -25.15
C THR A 128 19.85 6.60 -25.61
#